data_AF-A0A1T5DJW7-F1
#
_entry.id   AF-A0A1T5DJW7-F1
#
_cell.length_a   1.000
_cell.length_b   1.000
_cell.length_c   1.000
_cell.angle_alpha   90.00
_cell.angle_beta   90.00
_cell.angle_gamma   90.00
#
_symmetry.space_group_name_H-M   'P 1'
#
loop_
_entity.id
_entity.type
_entity.pdbx_description
1 polymer ?
#
loop_
_entity_poly.entity_id
_entity_poly.type
_entity_poly.pdbx_seq_one_letter_code
_entity_poly.pdbx_strand_id
1 'polypeptide(L)'
;MSDFDPPAREYTRPQMTRGVDPQRMNWLWQLILQSTDLDPADVRKALNAMGVAATEKRMKSWQVGDRDEDYFPLTIAELERNLRAVVAWKKVRSDAASASAAEAAPAGGASVASSDAASAASDDSSDQA
;
A
#
# COMPACT_ATOMS: atom_id res chain seq x y z
N MET A 1 -2.19 -11.69 -25.69
CA MET A 1 -1.92 -10.95 -24.44
C MET A 1 -0.47 -10.49 -24.56
N SER A 2 -0.24 -9.19 -24.75
CA SER A 2 1.13 -8.66 -24.83
C SER A 2 1.64 -8.39 -23.43
N ASP A 3 2.62 -9.17 -23.01
CA ASP A 3 3.41 -8.90 -21.82
C ASP A 3 4.21 -7.61 -22.06
N PHE A 4 3.91 -6.58 -21.26
CA PHE A 4 4.69 -5.37 -21.23
C PHE A 4 5.91 -5.62 -20.33
N ASP A 5 7.06 -5.82 -20.95
CA ASP A 5 8.35 -5.86 -20.26
C ASP A 5 8.96 -4.43 -20.26
N PRO A 6 8.85 -3.66 -19.15
CA PRO A 6 9.45 -2.33 -19.12
C PRO A 6 10.97 -2.47 -19.23
N PRO A 7 11.63 -1.71 -20.12
CA PRO A 7 13.08 -1.82 -20.28
C PRO A 7 13.76 -1.55 -18.93
N ALA A 8 14.68 -2.43 -18.54
CA ALA A 8 15.58 -2.24 -17.41
C ALA A 8 16.44 -0.98 -17.66
N ARG A 9 15.90 0.18 -17.29
CA ARG A 9 16.60 1.46 -17.45
C ARG A 9 17.78 1.47 -16.49
N GLU A 10 18.98 1.30 -17.05
CA GLU A 10 20.24 1.68 -16.42
C GLU A 10 20.06 3.06 -15.78
N TYR A 11 20.47 3.22 -14.52
CA TYR A 11 20.30 4.47 -13.77
C TYR A 11 20.96 5.61 -14.56
N THR A 12 20.13 6.38 -15.25
CA THR A 12 20.60 7.52 -16.02
C THR A 12 20.61 8.70 -15.06
N ARG A 13 21.80 9.06 -14.56
CA ARG A 13 21.96 10.31 -13.82
C ARG A 13 21.39 11.43 -14.70
N PRO A 14 20.37 12.18 -14.25
CA PRO A 14 19.80 13.27 -15.04
C PRO A 14 20.92 14.21 -15.46
N GLN A 15 20.95 14.61 -16.74
CA GLN A 15 21.87 15.65 -17.17
C GLN A 15 21.64 16.86 -16.26
N MET A 16 22.70 17.37 -15.63
CA MET A 16 22.65 18.59 -14.82
C MET A 16 22.51 19.80 -15.74
N THR A 17 21.46 19.84 -16.55
CA THR A 17 21.01 21.05 -17.24
C THR A 17 20.52 22.01 -16.17
N ARG A 18 21.05 23.24 -16.19
CA ARG A 18 20.73 24.38 -15.30
C ARG A 18 19.22 24.70 -15.11
N GLY A 19 18.31 23.96 -15.73
CA GLY A 19 16.85 24.13 -15.62
C GLY A 19 16.18 23.34 -14.48
N VAL A 20 16.88 22.39 -13.84
CA VAL A 20 16.40 21.75 -12.61
C VAL A 20 17.28 22.25 -11.48
N ASP A 21 16.82 23.26 -10.76
CA ASP A 21 17.49 23.73 -9.54
C ASP A 21 17.47 22.55 -8.53
N PRO A 22 18.64 22.00 -8.14
CA PRO A 22 18.72 20.91 -7.17
C PRO A 22 18.09 21.24 -5.82
N GLN A 23 17.91 22.53 -5.53
CA GLN A 23 17.25 23.02 -4.33
C GLN A 23 15.72 23.07 -4.45
N ARG A 24 15.14 22.88 -5.65
CA ARG A 24 13.70 23.05 -5.90
C ARG A 24 13.05 21.75 -6.35
N MET A 25 12.93 20.80 -5.42
CA MET A 25 12.30 19.50 -5.71
C MET A 25 10.76 19.53 -5.70
N ASN A 26 10.14 20.67 -5.38
CA ASN A 26 8.66 20.82 -5.37
C ASN A 26 8.05 20.44 -6.72
N TRP A 27 8.68 20.81 -7.83
CA TRP A 27 8.21 20.44 -9.17
C TRP A 27 8.19 18.92 -9.38
N LEU A 28 9.28 18.23 -9.01
CA LEU A 28 9.36 16.77 -9.12
C LEU A 28 8.34 16.10 -8.21
N TRP A 29 8.16 16.63 -6.99
CA TRP A 29 7.14 16.16 -6.07
C TRP A 29 5.73 16.29 -6.67
N GLN A 30 5.40 17.41 -7.32
CA GLN A 30 4.12 17.59 -8.00
C GLN A 30 3.92 16.60 -9.16
N LEU A 31 4.96 16.38 -9.99
CA LEU A 31 4.89 15.38 -11.06
C LEU A 31 4.64 13.97 -10.51
N ILE A 32 5.25 13.62 -9.37
CA ILE A 32 4.99 12.34 -8.70
C ILE A 32 3.53 12.27 -8.24
N LEU A 33 3.01 13.32 -7.61
CA LEU A 33 1.60 13.36 -7.20
C LEU A 33 0.64 13.32 -8.40
N GLN A 34 0.99 13.89 -9.55
CA GLN A 34 0.15 13.85 -10.76
C GLN A 34 0.19 12.49 -11.46
N SER A 35 1.35 11.82 -11.43
CA SER A 35 1.55 10.51 -12.07
C SER A 35 1.16 9.33 -11.18
N THR A 36 0.74 9.59 -9.94
CA THR A 36 0.32 8.57 -8.98
C THR A 36 -1.02 8.96 -8.37
N ASP A 37 -1.83 7.99 -7.95
CA ASP A 37 -3.08 8.26 -7.21
C ASP A 37 -2.80 8.56 -5.72
N LEU A 38 -1.81 9.42 -5.43
CA LEU A 38 -1.41 9.78 -4.07
C LEU A 38 -2.22 10.97 -3.54
N ASP A 39 -3.08 10.70 -2.56
CA ASP A 39 -3.74 11.74 -1.77
C ASP A 39 -2.72 12.44 -0.85
N PRO A 40 -2.60 13.79 -0.88
CA PRO A 40 -1.80 14.55 0.07
C PRO A 40 -2.07 14.22 1.55
N ALA A 41 -3.31 13.89 1.91
CA ALA A 41 -3.68 13.50 3.26
C ALA A 41 -3.01 12.17 3.67
N ASP A 42 -2.94 11.23 2.75
CA ASP A 42 -2.28 9.93 2.97
C ASP A 42 -0.76 10.08 3.03
N VAL A 43 -0.17 10.95 2.20
CA VAL A 43 1.25 11.28 2.32
C VAL A 43 1.54 11.86 3.71
N ARG A 44 0.71 12.79 4.19
CA ARG A 44 0.89 13.37 5.53
C ARG A 44 0.82 12.29 6.62
N LYS A 45 -0.12 11.35 6.53
CA LYS A 45 -0.20 10.21 7.46
C LYS A 45 1.07 9.35 7.41
N ALA A 46 1.55 9.03 6.21
CA ALA A 46 2.76 8.24 6.00
C ALA A 46 4.00 8.91 6.63
N LEU A 47 4.16 10.21 6.43
CA LEU A 47 5.26 10.99 7.01
C LEU A 47 5.21 11.01 8.54
N ASN A 48 4.04 11.32 9.10
CA ASN A 48 3.86 11.37 10.56
C ASN A 48 4.08 9.99 11.21
N ALA A 49 3.67 8.90 10.56
CA ALA A 49 3.91 7.53 11.02
C ALA A 49 5.41 7.17 11.09
N MET A 50 6.25 7.86 10.30
CA MET A 50 7.71 7.72 10.33
C MET A 50 8.42 8.77 11.22
N GLY A 51 7.66 9.52 12.03
CA GLY A 51 8.21 10.56 12.91
C GLY A 51 8.64 11.83 12.17
N VAL A 52 8.28 11.99 10.90
CA VAL A 52 8.49 13.23 10.16
C VAL A 52 7.32 14.16 10.44
N ALA A 53 7.57 15.28 11.11
CA ALA A 53 6.55 16.28 11.44
C ALA A 53 6.04 16.99 10.16
N ALA A 54 5.06 16.39 9.49
CA ALA A 54 4.43 16.92 8.30
C ALA A 54 3.20 17.76 8.67
N THR A 55 3.44 19.04 8.92
CA THR A 55 2.37 20.02 9.17
C THR A 55 1.64 20.35 7.87
N GLU A 56 0.40 20.82 7.97
CA GLU A 56 -0.39 21.25 6.81
C GLU A 56 0.32 22.37 6.03
N LYS A 57 0.87 23.37 6.75
CA LYS A 57 1.69 24.42 6.16
C LYS A 57 2.88 23.86 5.38
N ARG A 58 3.58 22.86 5.92
CA ARG A 58 4.70 22.22 5.22
C ARG A 58 4.23 21.48 3.97
N MET A 59 3.13 20.74 4.05
CA MET A 59 2.55 20.06 2.88
C MET A 59 2.16 21.06 1.77
N LYS A 60 1.51 22.17 2.14
CA LYS A 60 1.10 23.23 1.21
C LYS A 60 2.30 23.89 0.53
N SER A 61 3.40 24.10 1.26
CA SER A 61 4.62 24.72 0.73
C SER A 61 5.23 23.96 -0.47
N TRP A 62 4.90 22.67 -0.63
CA TRP A 62 5.36 21.83 -1.75
C TRP A 62 4.45 21.88 -2.98
N GLN A 63 3.25 22.44 -2.84
CA GLN A 63 2.23 22.50 -3.90
C GLN A 63 2.17 23.88 -4.59
N VAL A 64 2.75 24.91 -3.97
CA VAL A 64 2.77 26.27 -4.51
C VAL A 64 4.02 26.56 -5.33
N GLY A 65 3.92 27.54 -6.23
CA GLY A 65 5.03 28.03 -7.05
C GLY A 65 5.98 28.95 -6.27
N ASP A 66 7.14 29.25 -6.83
CA ASP A 66 8.22 29.99 -6.13
C ASP A 66 7.96 31.47 -5.86
N ARG A 67 6.88 32.02 -6.43
CA ARG A 67 6.41 33.39 -6.19
C ARG A 67 5.36 33.47 -5.08
N ASP A 68 4.92 32.33 -4.56
CA ASP A 68 3.94 32.25 -3.48
C ASP A 68 4.62 32.51 -2.13
N GLU A 69 3.93 33.18 -1.21
CA GLU A 69 4.45 33.49 0.13
C GLU A 69 4.61 32.25 1.01
N ASP A 70 3.82 31.20 0.75
CA ASP A 70 3.92 29.92 1.43
C ASP A 70 4.99 29.01 0.80
N TYR A 71 5.70 29.48 -0.23
CA TYR A 71 6.73 28.69 -0.89
C TYR A 71 7.90 28.40 0.05
N PHE A 72 8.17 27.12 0.23
CA PHE A 72 9.38 26.66 0.90
C PHE A 72 9.94 25.44 0.18
N PRO A 73 11.20 25.49 -0.29
CA PRO A 73 11.77 24.44 -1.11
C PRO A 73 11.83 23.09 -0.40
N LEU A 74 11.51 22.04 -1.14
CA LEU A 74 11.81 20.66 -0.81
C LEU A 74 13.22 20.35 -1.30
N THR A 75 14.07 19.90 -0.40
CA THR A 75 15.41 19.39 -0.75
C THR A 75 15.34 17.97 -1.31
N ILE A 76 16.40 17.51 -1.97
CA ILE A 76 16.50 16.12 -2.44
C ILE A 76 16.42 15.08 -1.31
N ALA A 77 17.03 15.39 -0.16
CA ALA A 77 17.00 14.50 1.01
C ALA A 77 15.59 14.39 1.59
N GLU A 78 14.85 15.52 1.65
CA GLU A 78 13.45 15.49 2.07
C GLU A 78 12.59 14.74 1.05
N LEU A 79 12.81 14.92 -0.24
CA LEU A 79 12.10 14.17 -1.28
C LEU A 79 12.33 12.65 -1.12
N GLU A 80 13.58 12.22 -1.00
CA GLU A 80 13.92 10.79 -0.81
C GLU A 80 13.24 10.22 0.44
N ARG A 81 13.36 10.92 1.57
CA ARG A 81 12.71 10.53 2.83
C ARG A 81 11.20 10.41 2.66
N ASN A 82 10.57 11.40 2.01
CA ASN A 82 9.13 11.40 1.81
C ASN A 82 8.68 10.21 0.95
N LEU A 83 9.43 9.88 -0.10
CA LEU A 83 9.15 8.74 -0.95
C LEU A 83 9.29 7.41 -0.22
N ARG A 84 10.34 7.25 0.61
CA ARG A 84 10.48 6.06 1.46
C ARG A 84 9.30 5.88 2.41
N ALA A 85 8.80 6.97 3.00
CA ALA A 85 7.63 6.93 3.86
C ALA A 85 6.37 6.49 3.12
N VAL A 86 6.13 7.04 1.93
CA VAL A 86 5.00 6.65 1.08
C VAL A 86 5.09 5.18 0.67
N VAL A 87 6.28 4.70 0.28
CA VAL A 87 6.49 3.28 -0.09
C VAL A 87 6.21 2.35 1.10
N ALA A 88 6.76 2.66 2.26
CA ALA A 88 6.53 1.88 3.48
C ALA A 88 5.03 1.85 3.84
N TRP A 89 4.37 2.99 3.77
CA TRP A 89 2.93 3.10 4.05
C TRP A 89 2.07 2.31 3.05
N LYS A 90 2.38 2.37 1.76
CA LYS A 90 1.70 1.56 0.73
C LYS A 90 1.85 0.07 0.98
N LYS A 91 3.04 -0.37 1.41
CA LYS A 91 3.29 -1.76 1.77
C LYS A 91 2.41 -2.20 2.94
N VAL A 92 2.44 -1.46 4.05
CA VAL A 92 1.59 -1.74 5.23
C VAL A 92 0.11 -1.79 4.87
N ARG A 93 -0.38 -0.86 4.05
CA ARG A 93 -1.79 -0.84 3.60
C ARG A 93 -2.13 -2.07 2.76
N SER A 94 -1.24 -2.49 1.87
CA SER A 94 -1.45 -3.66 1.01
C SER A 94 -1.42 -4.96 1.80
N ASP A 95 -0.51 -5.07 2.77
CA ASP A 95 -0.41 -6.22 3.67
C ASP A 95 -1.67 -6.33 4.55
N ALA A 96 -2.16 -5.21 5.09
CA ALA A 96 -3.40 -5.15 5.86
C ALA A 96 -4.65 -5.53 5.04
N ALA A 97 -4.74 -5.05 3.79
CA ALA A 97 -5.82 -5.42 2.88
C ALA A 97 -5.80 -6.92 2.55
N SER A 98 -4.61 -7.49 2.35
CA SER A 98 -4.42 -8.92 2.06
C SER A 98 -4.77 -9.80 3.27
N ALA A 99 -4.39 -9.37 4.48
CA ALA A 99 -4.75 -10.05 5.72
C ALA A 99 -6.27 -10.03 5.97
N SER A 100 -6.92 -8.87 5.77
CA SER A 100 -8.37 -8.75 5.88
C SER A 100 -9.12 -9.60 4.86
N ALA A 101 -8.61 -9.73 3.64
CA ALA A 101 -9.19 -10.60 2.62
C ALA A 101 -9.03 -12.10 2.94
N ALA A 102 -7.90 -12.49 3.55
CA ALA A 102 -7.67 -13.86 4.00
C ALA A 102 -8.56 -14.25 5.21
N GLU A 103 -8.85 -13.31 6.11
CA GLU A 103 -9.75 -13.52 7.26
C GLU A 103 -11.23 -13.52 6.87
N ALA A 104 -11.60 -12.78 5.81
CA ALA A 104 -12.96 -12.76 5.27
C ALA A 104 -13.28 -13.94 4.32
N ALA A 105 -12.29 -14.77 3.96
CA ALA A 105 -12.55 -15.99 3.21
C ALA A 105 -13.36 -16.97 4.10
N PRO A 106 -14.53 -17.44 3.66
CA PRO A 106 -15.36 -18.28 4.51
C PRO A 106 -14.61 -19.57 4.86
N ALA A 107 -14.55 -19.88 6.16
CA ALA A 107 -14.25 -21.21 6.67
C ALA A 107 -15.39 -22.17 6.28
N GLY A 108 -15.56 -22.40 4.98
CA GLY A 108 -16.55 -23.28 4.39
C GLY A 108 -15.93 -24.64 4.14
N GLY A 109 -15.85 -25.48 5.17
CA GLY A 109 -15.41 -26.86 4.99
C GLY A 109 -15.18 -27.65 6.27
N ALA A 110 -16.22 -27.80 7.12
CA ALA A 110 -16.52 -29.04 7.85
C ALA A 110 -17.56 -28.77 8.96
N SER A 111 -18.85 -28.90 8.66
CA SER A 111 -19.85 -29.20 9.68
C SER A 111 -21.13 -29.72 9.05
N VAL A 112 -21.28 -31.06 9.04
CA VAL A 112 -22.47 -31.89 9.38
C VAL A 112 -22.16 -33.32 8.93
N ALA A 113 -22.31 -34.41 9.67
CA ALA A 113 -22.67 -34.68 11.06
C ALA A 113 -22.22 -36.13 11.38
N SER A 114 -21.58 -36.34 12.53
CA SER A 114 -21.67 -37.61 13.30
C SER A 114 -23.08 -37.61 13.91
N SER A 115 -23.87 -38.67 14.06
CA SER A 115 -23.63 -40.09 14.29
C SER A 115 -25.02 -40.72 14.30
N ASP A 116 -25.24 -41.86 13.64
CA ASP A 116 -26.34 -42.74 14.05
C ASP A 116 -25.76 -44.02 14.64
N ALA A 117 -26.29 -44.36 15.81
CA ALA A 117 -25.68 -45.22 16.80
C ALA A 117 -25.89 -46.70 16.46
N ALA A 118 -24.86 -47.51 16.67
CA ALA A 118 -25.02 -48.94 16.81
C ALA A 118 -25.81 -49.25 18.09
N SER A 119 -26.84 -50.09 17.97
CA SER A 119 -27.34 -50.89 19.08
C SER A 119 -27.69 -52.29 18.58
N ALA A 120 -27.11 -53.27 19.26
CA ALA A 120 -27.18 -54.70 19.01
C ALA A 120 -28.33 -55.39 19.77
N ALA A 121 -28.48 -56.70 19.50
CA ALA A 121 -29.39 -57.72 20.07
C ALA A 121 -30.70 -57.90 19.28
N SER A 122 -31.12 -59.11 18.89
CA SER A 122 -30.83 -60.46 19.41
C SER A 122 -31.15 -61.56 18.37
N ASP A 123 -30.33 -62.61 18.40
CA ASP A 123 -30.69 -63.97 17.97
C ASP A 123 -31.98 -64.43 18.69
N ASP A 124 -32.95 -64.98 17.95
CA ASP A 124 -33.79 -66.06 18.46
C ASP A 124 -34.34 -66.92 17.31
N SER A 125 -34.03 -68.20 17.40
CA SER A 125 -34.52 -69.30 16.58
C SER A 125 -35.99 -69.57 16.90
N SER A 126 -36.86 -69.73 15.90
CA SER A 126 -37.89 -70.79 15.87
C SER A 126 -38.74 -70.77 14.58
N ASP A 127 -38.62 -71.87 13.84
CA ASP A 127 -39.73 -72.73 13.39
C ASP A 127 -40.72 -72.21 12.31
N GLN A 128 -40.65 -72.83 11.12
CA GLN A 128 -41.82 -73.04 10.27
C GLN A 128 -41.58 -74.18 9.25
N ALA A 129 -42.25 -75.31 9.55
CA ALA A 129 -42.94 -76.28 8.68
C ALA A 129 -42.21 -76.90 7.48
#